data_AF-A0A7W3XXH1-F1
#
_entry.id   AF-A0A7W3XXH1-F1
#
_cell.length_a   1.000
_cell.length_b   1.000
_cell.length_c   1.000
_cell.angle_alpha   90.00
_cell.angle_beta   90.00
_cell.angle_gamma   90.00
#
_symmetry.space_group_name_H-M   'P 1'
#
loop_
_entity.id
_entity.type
_entity.pdbx_description
1 polymer ?
#
loop_
_entity_poly.entity_id
_entity_poly.type
_entity_poly.pdbx_seq_one_letter_code
_entity_poly.pdbx_strand_id
1 'polypeptide(L)'
;MNRKLAMAMAGCTALALTLTGCGDDTAERTEEWAAEFCDAAGGRLQQIQAANTALAEASESDEEPAVVQEVYSESYGQLSEAYAGLAEAVESAGDPPVDDGEQLREDAVAELNALSESYDGLRQASDELDTADRAAFAEGLREMVGQLEEFGQIGGDALTRLQSGELGEAMAEQEGCRVPGSPVDGDGDPDGVGSQGGEGDGSGNAENPEGSGDSGDSGDSGGSGDTDGSEGSEDADAAEEAGDPAEDAADEEETEG
;
A
#
# COMPACT_ATOMS: atom_id res chain seq x y z
N MET A 1 80.85 17.16 -27.68
CA MET A 1 79.83 16.75 -28.66
C MET A 1 79.08 15.53 -28.12
N ASN A 2 77.75 15.51 -28.32
CA ASN A 2 76.76 14.43 -28.07
C ASN A 2 76.27 14.29 -26.60
N ARG A 3 75.17 14.97 -26.21
CA ARG A 3 73.72 14.64 -26.33
C ARG A 3 73.31 13.51 -25.37
N LYS A 4 72.99 13.81 -24.09
CA LYS A 4 71.66 14.15 -23.53
C LYS A 4 70.51 13.26 -24.01
N LEU A 5 70.08 12.32 -23.16
CA LEU A 5 68.68 12.01 -22.83
C LEU A 5 68.64 11.35 -21.44
N ALA A 6 68.47 12.17 -20.40
CA ALA A 6 68.02 11.72 -19.09
C ALA A 6 66.52 11.96 -19.05
N MET A 7 65.74 10.90 -19.09
CA MET A 7 64.28 10.96 -18.98
C MET A 7 63.94 11.08 -17.50
N ALA A 8 63.65 12.31 -17.07
CA ALA A 8 63.09 12.61 -15.77
C ALA A 8 61.64 12.15 -15.75
N MET A 9 61.33 11.06 -15.03
CA MET A 9 59.96 10.72 -14.66
C MET A 9 59.53 11.66 -13.53
N ALA A 10 59.16 12.87 -13.91
CA ALA A 10 58.47 13.83 -13.07
C ALA A 10 57.34 14.44 -13.91
N GLY A 11 56.18 13.82 -13.78
CA GLY A 11 54.93 14.29 -14.36
C GLY A 11 53.82 13.79 -13.46
N CYS A 12 53.52 14.56 -12.41
CA CYS A 12 52.24 14.49 -11.72
C CYS A 12 51.16 14.80 -12.75
N THR A 13 50.70 13.79 -13.48
CA THR A 13 49.37 13.85 -14.06
C THR A 13 48.42 13.85 -12.88
N ALA A 14 47.82 15.01 -12.62
CA ALA A 14 46.58 15.04 -11.89
C ALA A 14 45.68 14.00 -12.53
N LEU A 15 45.49 12.87 -11.86
CA LEU A 15 44.25 12.13 -11.98
C LEU A 15 43.21 13.13 -11.52
N ALA A 16 42.64 13.85 -12.49
CA ALA A 16 41.31 14.36 -12.35
C ALA A 16 40.46 13.12 -12.09
N LEU A 17 40.27 12.80 -10.81
CA LEU A 17 39.14 12.03 -10.34
C LEU A 17 37.94 12.83 -10.84
N THR A 18 37.42 12.43 -12.00
CA THR A 18 36.07 12.74 -12.40
C THR A 18 35.19 12.21 -11.27
N LEU A 19 34.66 13.11 -10.44
CA LEU A 19 33.62 12.80 -9.47
C LEU A 19 32.32 12.44 -10.21
N THR A 20 32.32 11.35 -10.96
CA THR A 20 31.12 10.69 -11.49
C THR A 20 30.87 9.35 -10.80
N GLY A 21 31.72 8.95 -9.84
CA GLY A 21 31.58 7.70 -9.11
C GLY A 21 30.89 7.90 -7.78
N CYS A 22 29.57 7.70 -7.75
CA CYS A 22 28.79 7.06 -6.67
C CYS A 22 27.29 6.96 -7.03
N GLY A 23 26.93 6.86 -8.32
CA GLY A 23 25.54 6.81 -8.78
C GLY A 23 25.26 5.59 -9.65
N ASP A 24 26.16 5.30 -10.59
CA ASP A 24 26.05 4.18 -11.54
C ASP A 24 25.95 2.82 -10.83
N ASP A 25 26.88 2.51 -9.91
CA ASP A 25 26.88 1.24 -9.18
C ASP A 25 25.67 1.08 -8.24
N THR A 26 25.07 2.18 -7.79
CA THR A 26 23.89 2.12 -6.91
C THR A 26 22.62 1.93 -7.72
N ALA A 27 22.49 2.62 -8.85
CA ALA A 27 21.39 2.39 -9.78
C ALA A 27 21.36 0.93 -10.29
N GLU A 28 22.51 0.38 -10.71
CA GLU A 28 22.60 -1.03 -11.10
C GLU A 28 22.19 -1.98 -9.97
N ARG A 29 22.62 -1.73 -8.73
CA ARG A 29 22.20 -2.55 -7.57
C ARG A 29 20.70 -2.44 -7.28
N THR A 30 20.12 -1.25 -7.42
CA THR A 30 18.68 -1.02 -7.24
C THR A 30 17.88 -1.80 -8.29
N GLU A 31 18.32 -1.75 -9.55
CA GLU A 31 17.71 -2.53 -10.64
C GLU A 31 17.83 -4.05 -10.39
N GLU A 32 19.00 -4.53 -9.96
CA GLU A 32 19.22 -5.95 -9.63
C GLU A 32 18.32 -6.41 -8.47
N TRP A 33 18.27 -5.64 -7.38
CA TRP A 33 17.41 -5.94 -6.23
C TRP A 33 15.93 -5.95 -6.63
N ALA A 34 15.49 -4.96 -7.40
CA ALA A 34 14.12 -4.89 -7.89
C ALA A 34 13.78 -6.08 -8.79
N ALA A 35 14.69 -6.50 -9.67
CA ALA A 35 14.49 -7.67 -10.52
C ALA A 35 14.35 -8.96 -9.69
N GLU A 36 15.20 -9.18 -8.69
CA GLU A 36 15.13 -10.35 -7.80
C GLU A 36 13.82 -10.38 -7.00
N PHE A 37 13.45 -9.24 -6.39
CA PHE A 37 12.19 -9.11 -5.68
C PHE A 37 11.00 -9.38 -6.62
N CYS A 38 10.95 -8.73 -7.78
CA CYS A 38 9.81 -8.82 -8.70
C CYS A 38 9.66 -10.20 -9.36
N ASP A 39 10.75 -10.92 -9.60
CA ASP A 39 10.70 -12.31 -10.08
C ASP A 39 10.05 -13.23 -9.04
N ALA A 40 10.41 -13.06 -7.75
CA ALA A 40 9.82 -13.81 -6.65
C ALA A 40 8.38 -13.37 -6.33
N ALA A 41 8.09 -12.07 -6.39
CA ALA A 41 6.83 -11.47 -5.98
C ALA A 41 5.71 -11.59 -7.03
N GLY A 42 6.05 -11.66 -8.32
CA GLY A 42 5.07 -11.44 -9.39
C GLY A 42 3.86 -12.38 -9.40
N GLY A 43 4.05 -13.64 -9.01
CA GLY A 43 2.93 -14.59 -8.85
C GLY A 43 2.00 -14.20 -7.69
N ARG A 44 2.55 -13.68 -6.59
CA ARG A 44 1.81 -13.25 -5.41
C ARG A 44 1.05 -11.94 -5.67
N LEU A 45 1.65 -11.01 -6.41
CA LEU A 45 0.98 -9.77 -6.82
C LEU A 45 -0.26 -10.04 -7.70
N GLN A 46 -0.17 -11.00 -8.62
CA GLN A 46 -1.33 -11.45 -9.41
C GLN A 46 -2.39 -12.12 -8.54
N GLN A 47 -1.98 -12.93 -7.55
CA GLN A 47 -2.89 -13.55 -6.59
C GLN A 47 -3.66 -12.48 -5.78
N ILE A 48 -2.97 -11.44 -5.30
CA ILE A 48 -3.60 -10.29 -4.61
C ILE A 48 -4.63 -9.60 -5.49
N GLN A 49 -4.31 -9.33 -6.76
CA GLN A 49 -5.26 -8.69 -7.69
C GLN A 49 -6.52 -9.55 -7.91
N ALA A 50 -6.33 -10.85 -8.14
CA ALA A 50 -7.42 -11.78 -8.38
C ALA A 50 -8.34 -11.91 -7.16
N ALA A 51 -7.77 -12.07 -5.97
CA ALA A 51 -8.53 -12.16 -4.73
C ALA A 51 -9.32 -10.87 -4.43
N ASN A 52 -8.70 -9.69 -4.62
CA ASN A 52 -9.41 -8.41 -4.44
C ASN A 52 -10.56 -8.23 -5.45
N THR A 53 -10.38 -8.70 -6.69
CA THR A 53 -11.44 -8.68 -7.70
C THR A 53 -12.59 -9.59 -7.30
N ALA A 54 -12.31 -10.81 -6.85
CA ALA A 54 -13.33 -11.75 -6.37
C ALA A 54 -14.12 -11.20 -5.16
N LEU A 55 -13.43 -10.55 -4.21
CA LEU A 55 -14.08 -9.88 -3.08
C LEU A 55 -15.01 -8.74 -3.54
N ALA A 56 -14.56 -7.91 -4.48
CA ALA A 56 -15.37 -6.82 -5.02
C ALA A 56 -16.61 -7.37 -5.75
N GLU A 57 -16.46 -8.38 -6.60
CA GLU A 57 -17.56 -9.02 -7.31
C GLU A 57 -18.56 -9.67 -6.35
N ALA A 58 -18.09 -10.36 -5.31
CA ALA A 58 -18.95 -10.97 -4.30
C ALA A 58 -19.70 -9.90 -3.46
N SER A 59 -19.06 -8.78 -3.15
CA SER A 59 -19.66 -7.66 -2.42
C SER A 59 -20.83 -7.00 -3.18
N GLU A 60 -20.77 -7.03 -4.51
CA GLU A 60 -21.79 -6.46 -5.41
C GLU A 60 -22.83 -7.50 -5.89
N SER A 61 -22.63 -8.77 -5.54
CA SER A 61 -23.46 -9.88 -6.02
C SER A 61 -24.80 -9.99 -5.29
N ASP A 62 -25.81 -10.52 -5.98
CA ASP A 62 -27.10 -10.97 -5.40
C ASP A 62 -27.08 -12.48 -5.08
N GLU A 63 -25.89 -13.06 -4.89
CA GLU A 63 -25.71 -14.50 -4.64
C GLU A 63 -26.23 -14.91 -3.24
N GLU A 64 -26.45 -16.21 -3.05
CA GLU A 64 -26.88 -16.72 -1.75
C GLU A 64 -25.75 -16.61 -0.70
N PRO A 65 -26.06 -16.38 0.59
CA PRO A 65 -25.04 -16.15 1.64
C PRO A 65 -23.93 -17.19 1.70
N ALA A 66 -24.24 -18.46 1.44
CA ALA A 66 -23.24 -19.52 1.41
C ALA A 66 -22.20 -19.37 0.30
N VAL A 67 -22.60 -18.86 -0.87
CA VAL A 67 -21.69 -18.59 -1.99
C VAL A 67 -20.80 -17.40 -1.66
N VAL A 68 -21.39 -16.32 -1.13
CA VAL A 68 -20.63 -15.12 -0.70
C VAL A 68 -19.61 -15.47 0.37
N GLN A 69 -20.01 -16.26 1.37
CA GLN A 69 -19.11 -16.77 2.41
C GLN A 69 -17.91 -17.52 1.83
N GLU A 70 -18.16 -18.47 0.93
CA GLU A 70 -17.11 -19.29 0.32
C GLU A 70 -16.11 -18.43 -0.44
N VAL A 71 -16.59 -17.48 -1.25
CA VAL A 71 -15.72 -16.54 -1.97
C VAL A 71 -14.91 -15.65 -1.02
N TYR A 72 -15.52 -15.16 0.05
CA TYR A 72 -14.83 -14.33 1.05
C TYR A 72 -13.73 -15.12 1.76
N SER A 73 -14.04 -16.31 2.26
CA SER A 73 -13.07 -17.18 2.93
C SER A 73 -11.91 -17.54 2.01
N GLU A 74 -12.20 -17.99 0.78
CA GLU A 74 -11.17 -18.34 -0.19
C GLU A 74 -10.28 -17.12 -0.52
N SER A 75 -10.89 -15.97 -0.81
CA SER A 75 -10.15 -14.77 -1.22
C SER A 75 -9.28 -14.21 -0.09
N TYR A 76 -9.77 -14.16 1.15
CA TYR A 76 -8.97 -13.75 2.29
C TYR A 76 -7.85 -14.75 2.60
N GLY A 77 -8.07 -16.05 2.41
CA GLY A 77 -7.00 -17.06 2.47
C GLY A 77 -5.92 -16.83 1.40
N GLN A 78 -6.31 -16.56 0.16
CA GLN A 78 -5.38 -16.24 -0.92
C GLN A 78 -4.57 -14.96 -0.63
N LEU A 79 -5.20 -13.94 -0.04
CA LEU A 79 -4.51 -12.72 0.37
C LEU A 79 -3.51 -13.01 1.49
N SER A 80 -3.90 -13.76 2.53
CA SER A 80 -3.00 -14.16 3.61
C SER A 80 -1.75 -14.87 3.07
N GLU A 81 -1.93 -15.87 2.22
CA GLU A 81 -0.82 -16.61 1.59
C GLU A 81 0.04 -15.71 0.70
N ALA A 82 -0.58 -14.80 -0.05
CA ALA A 82 0.15 -13.92 -0.96
C ALA A 82 1.03 -12.92 -0.21
N TYR A 83 0.53 -12.32 0.88
CA TYR A 83 1.31 -11.39 1.70
C TYR A 83 2.46 -12.09 2.44
N ALA A 84 2.27 -13.32 2.94
CA ALA A 84 3.38 -14.13 3.45
C ALA A 84 4.42 -14.41 2.36
N GLY A 85 3.98 -14.76 1.15
CA GLY A 85 4.87 -14.96 0.01
C GLY A 85 5.62 -13.69 -0.42
N LEU A 86 5.03 -12.51 -0.26
CA LEU A 86 5.74 -11.24 -0.47
C LEU A 86 6.80 -11.00 0.60
N ALA A 87 6.53 -11.36 1.86
CA ALA A 87 7.54 -11.28 2.93
C ALA A 87 8.75 -12.17 2.59
N GLU A 88 8.50 -13.39 2.13
CA GLU A 88 9.55 -14.30 1.65
C GLU A 88 10.33 -13.73 0.45
N ALA A 89 9.65 -13.02 -0.47
CA ALA A 89 10.30 -12.37 -1.60
C ALA A 89 11.24 -11.23 -1.17
N VAL A 90 10.81 -10.39 -0.22
CA VAL A 90 11.65 -9.33 0.35
C VAL A 90 12.85 -9.93 1.07
N GLU A 91 12.63 -10.95 1.90
CA GLU A 91 13.71 -11.66 2.61
C GLU A 91 14.72 -12.28 1.62
N SER A 92 14.23 -12.90 0.55
CA SER A 92 15.07 -13.53 -0.47
C SER A 92 15.88 -12.55 -1.31
N ALA A 93 15.35 -11.35 -1.59
CA ALA A 93 16.07 -10.30 -2.32
C ALA A 93 17.16 -9.63 -1.46
N GLY A 94 17.10 -9.79 -0.13
CA GLY A 94 18.07 -9.22 0.79
C GLY A 94 17.88 -7.71 0.99
N ASP A 95 18.94 -7.04 1.47
CA ASP A 95 18.89 -5.61 1.80
C ASP A 95 18.62 -4.76 0.54
N PRO A 96 17.55 -3.94 0.52
CA PRO A 96 17.40 -2.93 -0.52
C PRO A 96 18.60 -1.97 -0.50
N PRO A 97 19.16 -1.58 -1.65
CA PRO A 97 20.37 -0.76 -1.75
C PRO A 97 20.11 0.73 -1.48
N VAL A 98 19.56 1.03 -0.30
CA VAL A 98 19.27 2.38 0.21
C VAL A 98 19.89 2.58 1.59
N ASP A 99 19.87 3.83 2.08
CA ASP A 99 20.18 4.09 3.48
C ASP A 99 19.22 3.31 4.40
N ASP A 100 19.77 2.65 5.42
CA ASP A 100 19.04 1.79 6.35
C ASP A 100 18.33 0.57 5.70
N GLY A 101 18.88 0.04 4.59
CA GLY A 101 18.32 -1.11 3.87
C GLY A 101 18.04 -2.35 4.74
N GLU A 102 18.92 -2.67 5.69
CA GLU A 102 18.72 -3.80 6.62
C GLU A 102 17.47 -3.62 7.48
N GLN A 103 17.31 -2.44 8.08
CA GLN A 103 16.11 -2.11 8.86
C GLN A 103 14.86 -2.09 7.97
N LEU A 104 14.97 -1.53 6.76
CA LEU A 104 13.86 -1.51 5.80
C LEU A 104 13.40 -2.91 5.41
N ARG A 105 14.33 -3.85 5.21
CA ARG A 105 14.01 -5.26 4.94
C ARG A 105 13.27 -5.88 6.12
N GLU A 106 13.82 -5.77 7.32
CA GLU A 106 13.24 -6.35 8.54
C GLU A 106 11.83 -5.82 8.81
N ASP A 107 11.66 -4.49 8.71
CA ASP A 107 10.37 -3.83 8.92
C ASP A 107 9.35 -4.24 7.86
N ALA A 108 9.76 -4.29 6.58
CA ALA A 108 8.86 -4.72 5.50
C ALA A 108 8.44 -6.19 5.65
N VAL A 109 9.36 -7.09 6.02
CA VAL A 109 9.05 -8.49 6.31
C VAL A 109 8.08 -8.60 7.48
N ALA A 110 8.27 -7.81 8.54
CA ALA A 110 7.36 -7.79 9.68
C ALA A 110 5.96 -7.28 9.29
N GLU A 111 5.88 -6.16 8.56
CA GLU A 111 4.62 -5.58 8.08
C GLU A 111 3.85 -6.54 7.16
N LEU A 112 4.55 -7.21 6.22
CA LEU A 112 3.93 -8.18 5.30
C LEU A 112 3.39 -9.42 6.03
N ASN A 113 4.12 -9.92 7.03
CA ASN A 113 3.64 -11.03 7.86
C ASN A 113 2.44 -10.60 8.73
N ALA A 114 2.46 -9.40 9.30
CA ALA A 114 1.31 -8.88 10.04
C ALA A 114 0.06 -8.74 9.15
N LEU A 115 0.22 -8.30 7.90
CA LEU A 115 -0.86 -8.30 6.91
C LEU A 115 -1.36 -9.72 6.61
N SER A 116 -0.44 -10.68 6.45
CA SER A 116 -0.81 -12.09 6.23
C SER A 116 -1.68 -12.63 7.37
N GLU A 117 -1.27 -12.42 8.62
CA GLU A 117 -2.02 -12.86 9.81
C GLU A 117 -3.38 -12.18 9.90
N SER A 118 -3.43 -10.88 9.59
CA SER A 118 -4.67 -10.11 9.63
C SER A 118 -5.67 -10.65 8.59
N TYR A 119 -5.21 -10.96 7.37
CA TYR A 119 -6.06 -11.56 6.33
C TYR A 119 -6.52 -12.97 6.70
N ASP A 120 -5.69 -13.74 7.41
CA ASP A 120 -6.12 -15.03 7.96
C ASP A 120 -7.24 -14.87 9.00
N GLY A 121 -7.17 -13.81 9.82
CA GLY A 121 -8.26 -13.43 10.72
C GLY A 121 -9.57 -13.16 9.99
N LEU A 122 -9.53 -12.43 8.86
CA LEU A 122 -10.72 -12.18 8.03
C LEU A 122 -11.26 -13.45 7.37
N ARG A 123 -10.38 -14.38 6.96
CA ARG A 123 -10.78 -15.70 6.49
C ARG A 123 -11.56 -16.45 7.57
N GLN A 124 -11.01 -16.53 8.78
CA GLN A 124 -11.67 -17.19 9.91
C GLN A 124 -13.02 -16.54 10.25
N ALA A 125 -13.08 -15.20 10.28
CA ALA A 125 -14.33 -14.47 10.48
C ALA A 125 -15.37 -14.76 9.38
N SER A 126 -14.92 -14.92 8.13
CA SER A 126 -15.78 -15.32 7.01
C SER A 126 -16.34 -16.72 7.22
N ASP A 127 -15.50 -17.69 7.60
CA ASP A 127 -15.90 -19.08 7.89
C ASP A 127 -16.99 -19.17 8.98
N GLU A 128 -17.03 -18.20 9.88
CA GLU A 128 -17.99 -18.14 10.99
C GLU A 128 -19.32 -17.45 10.66
N LEU A 129 -19.46 -16.82 9.48
CA LEU A 129 -20.70 -16.16 9.08
C LEU A 129 -21.89 -17.13 9.05
N ASP A 130 -23.04 -16.68 9.57
CA ASP A 130 -24.27 -17.49 9.55
C ASP A 130 -24.95 -17.41 8.18
N THR A 131 -24.78 -18.44 7.35
CA THR A 131 -25.37 -18.49 6.00
C THR A 131 -26.86 -18.85 6.01
N ALA A 132 -27.44 -19.25 7.15
CA ALA A 132 -28.83 -19.66 7.26
C ALA A 132 -29.77 -18.51 7.64
N ASP A 133 -29.25 -17.47 8.29
CA ASP A 133 -29.98 -16.25 8.65
C ASP A 133 -29.37 -15.03 7.94
N ARG A 134 -30.09 -14.47 6.96
CA ARG A 134 -29.61 -13.32 6.19
C ARG A 134 -29.37 -12.07 7.04
N ALA A 135 -30.10 -11.88 8.14
CA ALA A 135 -29.90 -10.74 9.02
C ALA A 135 -28.62 -10.93 9.84
N ALA A 136 -28.38 -12.14 10.35
CA ALA A 136 -27.14 -12.47 11.04
C ALA A 136 -25.93 -12.42 10.11
N PHE A 137 -26.05 -12.93 8.88
CA PHE A 137 -25.02 -12.83 7.85
C PHE A 137 -24.60 -11.38 7.59
N ALA A 138 -25.59 -10.51 7.34
CA ALA A 138 -25.34 -9.10 7.09
C ALA A 138 -24.75 -8.38 8.30
N GLU A 139 -25.04 -8.84 9.52
CA GLU A 139 -24.42 -8.30 10.73
C GLU A 139 -22.97 -8.76 10.88
N GLY A 140 -22.68 -10.04 10.68
CA GLY A 140 -21.31 -10.56 10.69
C GLY A 140 -20.42 -9.86 9.66
N LEU A 141 -20.94 -9.59 8.45
CA LEU A 141 -20.23 -8.78 7.45
C LEU A 141 -19.91 -7.36 7.94
N ARG A 142 -20.78 -6.73 8.75
CA ARG A 142 -20.49 -5.41 9.35
C ARG A 142 -19.42 -5.49 10.42
N GLU A 143 -19.44 -6.55 11.24
CA GLU A 143 -18.41 -6.77 12.27
C GLU A 143 -17.03 -6.96 11.65
N MET A 144 -16.95 -7.64 10.49
CA MET A 144 -15.70 -7.77 9.73
C MET A 144 -15.15 -6.42 9.23
N VAL A 145 -16.01 -5.44 8.89
CA VAL A 145 -15.54 -4.09 8.53
C VAL A 145 -14.80 -3.44 9.70
N GLY A 146 -15.22 -3.68 10.94
CA GLY A 146 -14.50 -3.18 12.11
C GLY A 146 -13.09 -3.75 12.25
N GLN A 147 -12.89 -5.02 11.87
CA GLN A 147 -11.55 -5.63 11.83
C GLN A 147 -10.68 -5.00 10.72
N LEU A 148 -11.27 -4.67 9.57
CA LEU A 148 -10.59 -3.94 8.48
C LEU A 148 -10.18 -2.51 8.86
N GLU A 149 -10.86 -1.85 9.79
CA GLU A 149 -10.42 -0.53 10.29
C GLU A 149 -9.12 -0.64 11.10
N GLU A 150 -8.89 -1.78 11.78
CA GLU A 150 -7.64 -2.06 12.49
C GLU A 150 -6.47 -2.29 11.52
N PHE A 151 -6.72 -2.91 10.35
CA PHE A 151 -5.74 -3.09 9.27
C PHE A 151 -5.12 -1.77 8.77
N GLY A 152 -5.90 -0.69 8.74
CA GLY A 152 -5.44 0.61 8.25
C GLY A 152 -4.27 1.20 9.04
N GLN A 153 -3.98 0.66 10.22
CA GLN A 153 -2.83 1.03 11.04
C GLN A 153 -1.59 0.14 10.80
N ILE A 154 -1.74 -0.97 10.07
CA ILE A 154 -0.71 -1.99 9.84
C ILE A 154 -0.01 -1.80 8.47
N GLY A 155 -0.64 -1.07 7.54
CA GLY A 155 0.00 -0.63 6.27
C GLY A 155 1.05 0.44 6.55
N GLY A 156 2.25 0.01 6.93
CA GLY A 156 3.23 0.84 7.58
C GLY A 156 4.17 1.62 6.66
N ASP A 157 5.09 2.31 7.31
CA ASP A 157 6.08 3.17 6.69
C ASP A 157 7.07 2.37 5.84
N ALA A 158 7.35 1.11 6.18
CA ALA A 158 8.35 0.30 5.47
C ALA A 158 7.86 -0.10 4.07
N LEU A 159 6.62 -0.59 3.95
CA LEU A 159 6.02 -0.87 2.64
C LEU A 159 5.88 0.36 1.76
N THR A 160 5.58 1.52 2.36
CA THR A 160 5.55 2.80 1.65
C THR A 160 6.94 3.16 1.13
N ARG A 161 7.99 2.97 1.95
CA ARG A 161 9.38 3.26 1.57
C ARG A 161 9.89 2.32 0.48
N LEU A 162 9.55 1.04 0.52
CA LEU A 162 9.87 0.10 -0.57
C LEU A 162 9.31 0.59 -1.91
N GLN A 163 8.06 1.07 -1.92
CA GLN A 163 7.37 1.49 -3.15
C GLN A 163 7.66 2.94 -3.57
N SER A 164 8.63 3.61 -2.94
CA SER A 164 8.91 5.03 -3.16
C SER A 164 10.32 5.28 -3.70
N GLY A 165 10.52 6.45 -4.32
CA GLY A 165 11.82 6.88 -4.84
C GLY A 165 12.40 5.90 -5.85
N GLU A 166 13.73 5.78 -5.86
CA GLU A 166 14.47 4.97 -6.84
C GLU A 166 14.13 3.48 -6.75
N LEU A 167 13.81 2.95 -5.55
CA LEU A 167 13.36 1.56 -5.40
C LEU A 167 11.99 1.32 -6.06
N GLY A 168 11.04 2.22 -5.81
CA GLY A 168 9.71 2.15 -6.41
C GLY A 168 9.75 2.28 -7.93
N GLU A 169 10.56 3.20 -8.45
CA GLU A 169 10.80 3.38 -9.88
C GLU A 169 11.40 2.10 -10.50
N ALA A 170 12.47 1.55 -9.91
CA ALA A 170 13.11 0.33 -10.40
C ALA A 170 12.17 -0.88 -10.40
N MET A 171 11.32 -1.04 -9.37
CA MET A 171 10.30 -2.10 -9.32
C MET A 171 9.23 -1.92 -10.41
N ALA A 172 8.77 -0.70 -10.67
CA ALA A 172 7.77 -0.42 -11.71
C ALA A 172 8.28 -0.75 -13.13
N GLU A 173 9.60 -0.72 -13.34
CA GLU A 173 10.24 -1.11 -14.59
C GLU A 173 10.30 -2.63 -14.80
N GLN A 174 10.19 -3.43 -13.74
CA GLN A 174 10.24 -4.88 -13.83
C GLN A 174 8.91 -5.49 -14.27
N GLU A 175 8.95 -6.43 -15.22
CA GLU A 175 7.75 -7.12 -15.69
C GLU A 175 7.03 -7.89 -14.58
N GLY A 176 7.77 -8.49 -13.64
CA GLY A 176 7.21 -9.25 -12.53
C GLY A 176 6.37 -8.42 -11.56
N CYS A 177 6.66 -7.13 -11.41
CA CYS A 177 5.90 -6.23 -10.54
C CYS A 177 4.81 -5.42 -11.27
N ARG A 178 4.72 -5.53 -12.60
CA ARG A 178 3.69 -4.82 -13.36
C ARG A 178 2.34 -5.48 -13.17
N VAL A 179 1.43 -4.75 -12.52
CA VAL A 179 0.02 -5.11 -12.48
C VAL A 179 -0.65 -4.64 -13.78
N PRO A 180 -1.29 -5.53 -14.57
CA PRO A 180 -1.96 -5.12 -15.80
C PRO A 180 -3.09 -4.14 -15.48
N GLY A 181 -3.01 -2.93 -16.04
CA GLY A 181 -3.99 -1.85 -15.85
C GLY A 181 -3.51 -0.64 -15.06
N SER A 182 -2.31 -0.68 -14.45
CA SER A 182 -1.70 0.51 -13.83
C SER A 182 -1.19 1.47 -14.92
N PRO A 183 -1.55 2.76 -14.89
CA PRO A 183 -0.93 3.74 -15.78
C PRO A 183 0.54 3.87 -15.40
N VAL A 184 1.42 3.42 -16.29
CA VAL A 184 2.82 3.84 -16.25
C VAL A 184 2.87 5.26 -16.79
N ASP A 185 2.90 6.25 -15.89
CA ASP A 185 3.25 7.61 -16.26
C ASP A 185 4.74 7.63 -16.63
N GLY A 186 5.02 7.29 -17.89
CA GLY A 186 6.31 7.54 -18.54
C GLY A 186 6.24 8.84 -19.33
N ASP A 187 7.08 9.80 -18.93
CA ASP A 187 7.35 11.11 -19.50
C ASP A 187 6.99 11.37 -20.99
N GLY A 188 6.12 12.38 -21.17
CA GLY A 188 6.47 13.54 -22.00
C GLY A 188 6.16 13.50 -23.49
N ASP A 189 4.95 13.93 -23.86
CA ASP A 189 4.72 14.69 -25.10
C ASP A 189 4.10 16.07 -24.74
N PRO A 190 4.85 17.19 -24.89
CA PRO A 190 4.33 18.52 -24.65
C PRO A 190 3.63 19.11 -25.89
N ASP A 191 2.82 18.34 -26.62
CA ASP A 191 1.93 18.87 -27.64
C ASP A 191 0.49 18.42 -27.38
N GLY A 192 -0.11 19.03 -26.34
CA GLY A 192 -1.53 18.90 -26.05
C GLY A 192 -2.41 19.40 -27.19
N VAL A 193 -3.35 18.56 -27.64
CA VAL A 193 -4.68 19.00 -28.12
C VAL A 193 -5.64 17.81 -28.23
N GLY A 194 -6.56 17.71 -27.24
CA GLY A 194 -8.00 17.57 -27.48
C GLY A 194 -8.65 16.18 -27.45
N SER A 195 -9.43 15.91 -26.39
CA SER A 195 -10.72 15.19 -26.47
C SER A 195 -11.59 15.63 -25.28
N GLN A 196 -12.48 16.62 -25.45
CA GLN A 196 -13.86 16.47 -25.93
C GLN A 196 -14.60 15.30 -25.26
N GLY A 197 -15.46 15.69 -24.30
CA GLY A 197 -16.47 14.83 -23.71
C GLY A 197 -17.46 14.36 -24.76
N GLY A 198 -17.80 13.07 -24.68
CA GLY A 198 -18.86 12.46 -25.46
C GLY A 198 -20.20 12.62 -24.75
N GLU A 199 -20.96 13.62 -25.17
CA GLU A 199 -22.41 13.65 -25.02
C GLU A 199 -23.04 12.63 -25.99
N GLY A 200 -23.78 11.66 -25.46
CA GLY A 200 -24.57 10.71 -26.24
C GLY A 200 -25.98 11.27 -26.50
N ASP A 201 -26.22 11.69 -27.74
CA ASP A 201 -27.55 12.07 -28.26
C ASP A 201 -28.41 10.82 -28.50
N GLY A 202 -29.60 10.79 -27.90
CA GLY A 202 -30.63 9.80 -28.11
C GLY A 202 -31.99 10.45 -28.28
N SER A 203 -32.24 11.04 -29.46
CA SER A 203 -33.53 11.64 -29.81
C SER A 203 -34.60 10.58 -30.17
N GLY A 204 -35.73 10.60 -29.43
CA GLY A 204 -36.97 9.89 -29.73
C GLY A 204 -38.17 10.69 -29.21
N ASN A 205 -39.11 11.00 -30.09
CA ASN A 205 -40.09 12.10 -30.01
C ASN A 205 -41.49 11.73 -29.45
N ALA A 206 -42.15 12.72 -28.82
CA ALA A 206 -43.58 12.89 -28.49
C ALA A 206 -44.15 12.00 -27.35
N GLU A 207 -45.02 12.45 -26.43
CA GLU A 207 -46.19 13.34 -26.53
C GLU A 207 -46.45 14.08 -25.19
N ASN A 208 -47.00 15.29 -25.24
CA ASN A 208 -47.51 16.07 -24.09
C ASN A 208 -49.04 15.91 -24.01
N PRO A 209 -49.70 16.05 -22.83
CA PRO A 209 -50.34 17.34 -22.60
C PRO A 209 -50.37 17.84 -21.13
N GLU A 210 -50.15 19.15 -21.02
CA GLU A 210 -50.85 20.18 -20.25
C GLU A 210 -51.50 19.86 -18.88
N GLY A 211 -51.11 20.63 -17.86
CA GLY A 211 -51.86 20.80 -16.61
C GLY A 211 -51.28 21.92 -15.73
N SER A 212 -51.94 23.08 -15.73
CA SER A 212 -51.56 24.35 -15.09
C SER A 212 -51.82 24.44 -13.58
N GLY A 213 -51.09 25.35 -12.91
CA GLY A 213 -51.35 26.00 -11.61
C GLY A 213 -50.01 26.34 -10.92
N ASP A 214 -49.51 27.58 -10.79
CA ASP A 214 -50.04 28.81 -10.15
C ASP A 214 -50.64 28.49 -8.76
N SER A 215 -50.18 28.99 -7.61
CA SER A 215 -49.52 30.24 -7.18
C SER A 215 -48.72 29.90 -5.89
N GLY A 216 -47.59 30.51 -5.52
CA GLY A 216 -47.47 31.88 -5.02
C GLY A 216 -46.90 31.88 -3.58
N ASP A 217 -45.99 32.84 -3.34
CA ASP A 217 -45.75 33.57 -2.07
C ASP A 217 -44.33 33.53 -1.46
N SER A 218 -43.56 34.56 -1.85
CA SER A 218 -42.91 35.59 -1.02
C SER A 218 -42.37 35.25 0.38
N GLY A 219 -41.07 35.51 0.59
CA GLY A 219 -40.48 35.52 1.94
C GLY A 219 -39.00 35.88 1.97
N ASP A 220 -38.69 37.10 1.55
CA ASP A 220 -37.41 37.80 1.76
C ASP A 220 -37.20 38.14 3.25
N SER A 221 -36.00 37.88 3.79
CA SER A 221 -35.27 38.78 4.70
C SER A 221 -33.98 38.13 5.23
N GLY A 222 -32.86 38.80 4.99
CA GLY A 222 -31.52 38.37 5.36
C GLY A 222 -31.15 38.56 6.84
N GLY A 223 -29.88 38.24 7.14
CA GLY A 223 -29.27 38.48 8.43
C GLY A 223 -27.82 37.99 8.47
N SER A 224 -26.90 38.83 7.99
CA SER A 224 -25.47 38.72 8.28
C SER A 224 -25.22 38.87 9.78
N GLY A 225 -24.27 38.10 10.30
CA GLY A 225 -23.80 38.19 11.67
C GLY A 225 -22.44 37.54 11.82
N ASP A 226 -21.40 38.29 11.49
CA ASP A 226 -20.02 38.05 11.92
C ASP A 226 -19.91 38.17 13.44
N THR A 227 -19.23 37.23 14.10
CA THR A 227 -18.59 37.48 15.41
C THR A 227 -17.21 36.84 15.46
N ASP A 228 -16.24 37.75 15.57
CA ASP A 228 -14.84 37.66 15.94
C ASP A 228 -14.66 37.29 17.43
N GLY A 229 -13.51 36.70 17.79
CA GLY A 229 -13.01 36.57 19.17
C GLY A 229 -12.40 35.21 19.48
N SER A 230 -11.08 35.00 19.28
CA SER A 230 -9.96 35.31 20.19
C SER A 230 -9.67 34.26 21.27
N GLU A 231 -8.52 33.59 21.09
CA GLU A 231 -7.42 33.32 22.04
C GLU A 231 -7.72 32.82 23.47
N GLY A 232 -7.04 31.74 23.87
CA GLY A 232 -6.90 31.31 25.25
C GLY A 232 -6.02 30.07 25.40
N SER A 233 -4.74 30.31 25.67
CA SER A 233 -3.66 29.37 25.95
C SER A 233 -3.68 28.78 27.38
N GLU A 234 -3.00 27.63 27.52
CA GLU A 234 -2.13 27.21 28.65
C GLU A 234 -2.75 27.00 30.06
N ASP A 235 -2.71 25.77 30.60
CA ASP A 235 -1.64 25.28 31.51
C ASP A 235 -2.05 24.10 32.44
N ALA A 236 -1.06 23.22 32.64
CA ALA A 236 -0.66 22.54 33.89
C ALA A 236 -1.41 21.30 34.46
N ASP A 237 -0.74 20.15 34.29
CA ASP A 237 -0.01 19.36 35.32
C ASP A 237 -0.68 18.55 36.46
N ALA A 238 0.06 17.45 36.77
CA ALA A 238 0.06 16.56 37.95
C ALA A 238 -0.95 15.38 37.95
N ALA A 239 -0.60 14.12 38.29
CA ALA A 239 0.55 13.59 39.05
C ALA A 239 0.78 12.07 38.84
N GLU A 240 2.00 11.64 39.22
CA GLU A 240 2.51 10.30 39.58
C GLU A 240 1.56 9.50 40.52
N GLU A 241 1.63 8.18 40.76
CA GLU A 241 2.79 7.33 41.07
C GLU A 241 2.38 5.82 41.17
N ALA A 242 3.40 4.94 41.23
CA ALA A 242 3.44 3.51 41.63
C ALA A 242 3.13 2.44 40.56
N GLY A 243 3.92 1.38 40.34
CA GLY A 243 5.15 0.89 40.97
C GLY A 243 5.50 -0.52 40.43
N ASP A 244 6.78 -0.81 40.23
CA ASP A 244 7.42 -2.14 40.05
C ASP A 244 7.87 -2.67 41.44
N PRO A 245 8.43 -3.89 41.67
CA PRO A 245 8.66 -5.09 40.83
C PRO A 245 8.35 -6.45 41.54
N ALA A 246 8.45 -7.58 40.83
CA ALA A 246 8.84 -8.94 41.32
C ALA A 246 8.95 -9.89 40.09
N GLU A 247 10.06 -10.50 39.69
CA GLU A 247 10.97 -11.49 40.35
C GLU A 247 10.27 -12.75 40.90
N ASP A 248 10.31 -13.85 40.11
CA ASP A 248 10.33 -15.29 40.53
C ASP A 248 10.64 -16.11 39.24
N ALA A 249 11.83 -16.66 38.98
CA ALA A 249 12.55 -17.80 39.58
C ALA A 249 11.91 -19.19 39.37
N ALA A 250 12.52 -20.00 38.48
CA ALA A 250 12.63 -21.47 38.42
C ALA A 250 13.06 -21.84 36.98
N ASP A 251 14.25 -22.31 36.63
CA ASP A 251 15.24 -23.24 37.21
C ASP A 251 14.75 -24.70 37.38
N GLU A 252 15.40 -25.56 36.57
CA GLU A 252 15.64 -27.01 36.65
C GLU A 252 14.53 -28.03 36.31
N GLU A 253 14.63 -28.63 35.12
CA GLU A 253 14.60 -30.10 35.00
C GLU A 253 15.82 -30.57 34.17
N GLU A 254 16.80 -31.15 34.87
CA GLU A 254 17.89 -31.91 34.27
C GLU A 254 17.35 -33.22 33.66
N THR A 255 17.78 -33.48 32.42
CA THR A 255 17.56 -34.75 31.71
C THR A 255 18.79 -35.64 31.85
N GLU A 256 18.50 -36.94 31.93
CA GLU A 256 19.38 -38.09 32.11
C GLU A 256 20.60 -38.14 31.14
N GLY A 257 21.75 -38.60 31.64
CA GLY A 257 22.90 -38.99 30.79
C GLY A 257 24.23 -39.21 31.51
#